data_AF-A0A562T2B3-F1
#
_entry.id   AF-A0A562T2B3-F1
#
_cell.length_a   1.000
_cell.length_b   1.000
_cell.length_c   1.000
_cell.angle_alpha   90.00
_cell.angle_beta   90.00
_cell.angle_gamma   90.00
#
_symmetry.space_group_name_H-M   'P 1'
#
loop_
_entity.id
_entity.type
_entity.pdbx_description
1 polymer ?
#
loop_
_entity_poly.entity_id
_entity_poly.type
_entity_poly.pdbx_seq_one_letter_code
_entity_poly.pdbx_strand_id
1 'polypeptide(L)' 'MEKFEKLKTLLQTAEKDAAKFYLNGNAAAGTRLRKFMQDTKVLAQDIRNEVSEIKSKS' A
#
# COMPACT_ATOMS: atom_id res chain seq x y z
N MET A 1 7.09 13.75 1.49
CA MET A 1 6.86 13.45 0.06
C MET A 1 7.43 12.11 -0.38
N GLU A 2 8.66 11.75 0.01
CA GLU A 2 9.28 10.46 -0.34
C GLU A 2 8.43 9.22 0.03
N LYS A 3 7.84 9.19 1.23
CA LYS A 3 6.94 8.10 1.65
C LYS A 3 5.68 7.97 0.78
N PHE A 4 5.18 9.10 0.28
CA PHE A 4 4.00 9.12 -0.59
C PHE A 4 4.30 8.51 -1.97
N GLU A 5 5.47 8.80 -2.54
CA GLU A 5 5.91 8.18 -3.78
C GLU A 5 6.14 6.66 -3.61
N LYS A 6 6.72 6.24 -2.47
CA LYS A 6 6.83 4.81 -2.13
C LYS A 6 5.45 4.11 -2.06
N LEU A 7 4.44 4.78 -1.50
CA LEU A 7 3.08 4.25 -1.44
C LEU A 7 2.49 4.04 -2.84
N LYS A 8 2.69 4.99 -3.76
CA LYS A 8 2.28 4.87 -5.16
C LYS A 8 2.92 3.67 -5.85
N THR A 9 4.24 3.51 -5.70
CA THR A 9 4.96 2.36 -6.28
C THR A 9 4.46 1.04 -5.73
N LEU A 10 4.15 0.96 -4.43
CA LEU A 10 3.63 -0.25 -3.79
C LEU A 10 2.25 -0.64 -4.34
N LEU A 11 1.40 0.34 -4.67
CA LEU A 11 0.11 0.08 -5.30
C LEU A 11 0.26 -0.43 -6.73
N GLN A 12 1.18 0.16 -7.51
CA GLN A 12 1.46 -0.28 -8.88
C GLN A 12 1.99 -1.73 -8.93
N THR A 13 2.80 -2.15 -7.96
CA THR A 13 3.27 -3.54 -7.91
C THR A 13 2.16 -4.52 -7.53
N ALA A 14 1.19 -4.08 -6.72
CA ALA A 14 0.05 -4.89 -6.30
C ALA A 14 -0.96 -5.16 -7.44
N GLU A 15 -1.04 -4.29 -8.45
CA GLU A 15 -1.99 -4.44 -9.58
C GLU A 15 -1.89 -5.80 -10.29
N LYS A 16 -0.68 -6.31 -10.48
CA LYS A 16 -0.47 -7.61 -11.16
C LYS A 16 -1.04 -8.78 -10.36
N ASP A 17 -0.85 -8.77 -9.04
CA ASP A 17 -1.41 -9.82 -8.17
C ASP A 17 -2.91 -9.63 -7.97
N ALA A 18 -3.41 -8.38 -7.96
CA ALA A 18 -4.83 -8.07 -7.96
C ALA A 18 -5.52 -8.63 -9.21
N ALA A 19 -5.01 -8.35 -10.40
CA ALA A 19 -5.57 -8.88 -11.64
C ALA A 19 -5.60 -10.42 -11.64
N LYS A 20 -4.50 -11.08 -11.26
CA LYS A 20 -4.44 -12.54 -11.17
C LYS A 20 -5.42 -13.11 -10.15
N PHE A 21 -5.63 -12.44 -9.02
CA PHE A 21 -6.56 -12.90 -7.98
C PHE A 21 -8.01 -12.69 -8.41
N TYR A 22 -8.40 -11.48 -8.84
CA TYR A 22 -9.79 -11.15 -9.16
C TYR A 22 -10.27 -11.76 -10.48
N LEU A 23 -9.40 -11.89 -11.49
CA LEU A 23 -9.79 -12.46 -12.80
C LEU A 23 -9.70 -13.98 -12.83
N ASN A 24 -8.67 -14.54 -12.19
CA ASN A 24 -8.32 -15.96 -12.37
C ASN A 24 -8.42 -16.78 -11.07
N GLY A 25 -8.88 -16.20 -9.96
CA GLY A 25 -9.01 -16.90 -8.67
C GLY A 25 -7.70 -17.42 -8.07
N ASN A 26 -6.55 -16.84 -8.46
CA ASN A 26 -5.25 -17.37 -8.06
C ASN A 26 -4.98 -17.16 -6.55
N ALA A 27 -5.06 -18.24 -5.76
CA ALA A 27 -4.89 -18.20 -4.31
C ALA A 27 -3.53 -17.64 -3.85
N ALA A 28 -2.43 -17.97 -4.54
CA ALA A 28 -1.10 -17.46 -4.20
C ALA A 28 -0.97 -15.96 -4.49
N ALA A 29 -1.60 -15.48 -5.56
CA ALA A 29 -1.71 -14.05 -5.84
C ALA A 29 -2.54 -13.34 -4.77
N GLY A 30 -3.62 -13.97 -4.29
CA GLY A 30 -4.41 -13.46 -3.16
C GLY A 30 -3.59 -13.30 -1.87
N THR A 31 -2.77 -14.30 -1.52
CA THR A 31 -1.88 -14.22 -0.35
C THR A 31 -0.87 -13.07 -0.48
N ARG A 32 -0.25 -12.90 -1.65
CA ARG A 32 0.68 -11.79 -1.90
C ARG A 32 -0.04 -10.44 -1.86
N LEU A 33 -1.19 -10.33 -2.52
CA LEU A 33 -2.00 -9.11 -2.55
C LEU A 33 -2.39 -8.68 -1.13
N ARG A 34 -2.80 -9.62 -0.27
CA ARG A 34 -3.11 -9.32 1.14
C ARG A 34 -1.90 -8.73 1.87
N LYS A 35 -0.70 -9.28 1.65
CA LYS A 35 0.53 -8.74 2.25
C LYS A 35 0.83 -7.34 1.72
N PHE A 36 0.75 -7.11 0.41
CA PHE A 36 0.91 -5.77 -0.18
C PHE A 36 -0.07 -4.75 0.38
N MET A 37 -1.34 -5.14 0.57
CA MET A 37 -2.35 -4.25 1.17
C MET A 37 -2.06 -3.95 2.65
N GLN A 38 -1.52 -4.93 3.39
CA GLN A 38 -1.10 -4.71 4.77
C GLN A 38 0.07 -3.71 4.84
N ASP A 39 1.07 -3.86 3.99
CA ASP A 39 2.22 -2.94 3.91
C ASP A 39 1.77 -1.53 3.49
N THR A 40 0.82 -1.44 2.55
CA THR A 40 0.18 -0.19 2.11
C THR A 40 -0.52 0.51 3.28
N LYS A 41 -1.29 -0.22 4.09
CA LYS A 41 -1.99 0.32 5.26
C LYS A 41 -1.00 0.93 6.26
N VAL A 42 0.10 0.22 6.55
CA VAL A 42 1.12 0.69 7.49
C VAL A 42 1.75 1.97 6.96
N LEU A 43 2.23 1.97 5.71
CA LEU A 43 2.88 3.15 5.13
C LEU A 43 1.93 4.36 5.02
N ALA A 44 0.66 4.14 4.70
CA ALA A 44 -0.34 5.20 4.68
C ALA A 44 -0.58 5.80 6.07
N GLN A 45 -0.59 4.96 7.12
CA GLN A 45 -0.71 5.43 8.49
C GLN A 45 0.52 6.25 8.92
N ASP A 46 1.72 5.83 8.53
CA ASP A 46 2.95 6.57 8.84
C ASP A 46 2.95 7.96 8.18
N ILE A 47 2.49 8.06 6.93
CA ILE A 47 2.33 9.35 6.24
C ILE A 47 1.32 10.23 6.99
N ARG A 48 0.17 9.67 7.40
CA ARG A 48 -0.84 10.43 8.15
C ARG A 48 -0.29 10.95 9.48
N ASN A 49 0.46 10.13 10.20
CA ASN A 49 1.08 10.53 11.46
C ASN A 49 2.08 11.66 11.23
N GLU A 50 2.95 11.55 10.22
CA GLU A 50 3.92 12.59 9.85
C GLU A 50 3.23 13.92 9.52
N VAL A 51 2.17 13.90 8.72
CA VAL A 51 1.36 15.10 8.42
C VAL A 51 0.75 15.70 9.69
N SER A 52 0.25 14.86 10.59
CA SER A 52 -0.37 15.31 11.84
C SER A 52 0.66 15.94 12.78
N GLU A 53 1.86 15.37 12.86
CA GLU A 53 2.98 15.91 13.62
C GLU A 53 3.45 17.26 13.07
N ILE A 54 3.58 17.38 11.74
CA ILE A 54 3.93 18.65 11.08
C ILE A 54 2.87 19.71 11.42
N LYS A 55 1.59 19.38 11.27
CA LYS A 55 0.49 20.30 11.59
C LYS A 55 0.47 20.70 13.06
N SER A 56 0.72 19.75 13.97
CA SER A 56 0.69 20.02 15.41
C SER A 56 1.90 20.82 15.91
N LYS A 57 3.00 20.84 15.15
CA LYS A 57 4.21 21.63 15.44
C LYS A 57 4.26 22.96 14.66
N SER A 58 3.26 23.22 13.83
CA SER A 58 3.09 24.46 13.05
C SER A 58 2.15 25.43 13.76
#